data_AF-A0A3D2C5J7-F1
#
_entry.id   AF-A0A3D2C5J7-F1
#
_cell.length_a   1.000
_cell.length_b   1.000
_cell.length_c   1.000
_cell.angle_alpha   90.00
_cell.angle_beta   90.00
_cell.angle_gamma   90.00
#
_symmetry.space_group_name_H-M   'P 1'
#
loop_
_entity.id
_entity.type
_entity.pdbx_description
1 polymer ?
#
loop_
_entity_poly.entity_id
_entity_poly.type
_entity_poly.pdbx_seq_one_letter_code
_entity_poly.pdbx_strand_id
1 'polypeptide(L)'
;MGWLSGLTMVLMGGAAASVPSGPTGAVLGPSGVGPVTLADLPDMRAELQLLDGSISLRDPQTGVLQSDGSWAAGTVTAWATTGGDLLVRADDAGRVQRVTWSSGRRMRVERDSKGRVTEVLGPGSSRRRVSYDAGVRVEDTLGTAWSAFLEDDRVWVVRDGAGRQVRTELHPETGQVQSWEDPRGFVSTVHVRGDLTDVVGPGGAVWRVGGLLNGGFLETPDGLRWTWETTPEGQIQLLRDPVGLEARWEYDAAGRMVMAEQAG
;
A
#
# COMPACT_ATOMS: atom_id res chain seq x y z
N MET A 1 3.51 -9.16 20.58
CA MET A 1 3.88 -9.27 19.15
C MET A 1 2.60 -9.17 18.34
N GLY A 2 2.20 -7.94 18.02
CA GLY A 2 1.04 -7.67 17.17
C GLY A 2 1.47 -6.55 16.24
N TRP A 3 1.74 -6.89 14.99
CA TRP A 3 2.21 -5.95 13.98
C TRP A 3 1.04 -5.09 13.54
N LEU A 4 1.13 -3.77 13.75
CA LEU A 4 0.27 -2.75 13.16
C LEU A 4 0.49 -2.75 11.63
N SER A 5 -0.16 -3.70 10.96
CA SER A 5 -0.15 -3.83 9.51
C SER A 5 -1.51 -3.37 9.01
N GLY A 6 -1.55 -2.22 8.34
CA GLY A 6 -2.74 -1.80 7.59
C GLY A 6 -3.53 -0.63 8.17
N LEU A 7 -2.87 0.50 8.44
CA LEU A 7 -3.56 1.78 8.61
C LEU A 7 -3.10 2.75 7.54
N THR A 8 -3.74 2.68 6.37
CA THR A 8 -3.71 3.79 5.40
C THR A 8 -4.71 4.82 5.90
N MET A 9 -4.27 5.70 6.78
CA MET A 9 -5.10 6.80 7.27
C MET A 9 -5.13 7.89 6.19
N VAL A 10 -6.18 7.86 5.34
CA VAL A 10 -6.51 9.00 4.48
C VAL A 10 -7.18 10.05 5.35
N LEU A 11 -6.39 10.95 5.92
CA LEU A 11 -6.91 12.09 6.68
C LEU A 11 -7.61 13.06 5.73
N MET A 12 -8.93 13.17 5.88
CA MET A 12 -9.71 14.28 5.36
C MET A 12 -9.36 15.54 6.18
N GLY A 13 -8.79 16.54 5.50
CA GLY A 13 -8.69 17.90 6.02
C GLY A 13 -7.28 18.35 6.43
N GLY A 14 -6.68 19.21 5.59
CA GLY A 14 -6.06 20.43 6.10
C GLY A 14 -4.68 20.39 6.75
N ALA A 15 -3.76 19.53 6.31
CA ALA A 15 -2.31 19.79 6.22
C ALA A 15 -1.62 18.46 5.88
N ALA A 16 -1.23 18.31 4.62
CA ALA A 16 -0.60 17.09 4.13
C ALA A 16 0.79 16.93 4.74
N ALA A 17 0.93 16.14 5.80
CA ALA A 17 2.15 15.37 6.02
C ALA A 17 2.19 14.34 4.90
N SER A 18 2.77 14.73 3.76
CA SER A 18 2.88 13.91 2.58
C SER A 18 3.80 12.72 2.87
N VAL A 19 3.22 11.61 3.28
CA VAL A 19 3.80 10.30 3.00
C VAL A 19 3.84 10.20 1.46
N PRO A 20 5.01 10.03 0.82
CA PRO A 20 5.07 10.08 -0.63
C PRO A 20 4.22 8.95 -1.21
N SER A 21 3.09 9.32 -1.81
CA SER A 21 2.39 8.47 -2.76
C SER A 21 3.15 8.56 -4.07
N GLY A 22 3.76 7.45 -4.47
CA GLY A 22 4.29 7.33 -5.82
C GLY A 22 3.15 7.54 -6.84
N PRO A 23 3.46 7.91 -8.09
CA PRO A 23 2.48 8.27 -9.12
C PRO A 23 1.49 7.15 -9.52
N THR A 24 1.57 5.96 -8.92
CA THR A 24 0.72 4.79 -9.23
C THR A 24 0.20 4.06 -7.97
N GLY A 25 -0.08 4.76 -6.88
CA GLY A 25 -0.73 4.14 -5.71
C GLY A 25 0.20 3.35 -4.79
N ALA A 26 1.52 3.51 -4.96
CA ALA A 26 2.47 3.06 -3.95
C ALA A 26 2.39 3.99 -2.75
N VAL A 27 1.84 3.52 -1.64
CA VAL A 27 2.05 4.14 -0.33
C VAL A 27 3.42 3.68 0.14
N LEU A 28 4.40 4.59 0.17
CA LEU A 28 5.63 4.37 0.94
C LEU A 28 5.25 4.44 2.42
N GLY A 29 4.71 3.34 2.94
CA GLY A 29 4.35 3.23 4.35
C GLY A 29 5.60 3.13 5.23
N PRO A 30 5.46 3.32 6.55
CA PRO A 30 6.55 3.14 7.53
C PRO A 30 7.19 1.72 7.52
N SER A 31 6.60 0.77 6.80
CA SER A 31 7.03 -0.62 6.62
C SER A 31 7.87 -0.88 5.34
N GLY A 32 8.27 0.15 4.59
CA GLY A 32 9.15 0.01 3.42
C GLY A 32 8.46 0.20 2.06
N VAL A 33 9.07 -0.31 0.99
CA VAL A 33 8.52 -0.17 -0.38
C VAL A 33 7.36 -1.14 -0.58
N GLY A 34 6.14 -0.60 -0.61
CA GLY A 34 4.92 -1.36 -0.89
C GLY A 34 4.86 -1.90 -2.32
N PRO A 35 3.91 -2.81 -2.59
CA PRO A 35 3.73 -3.35 -3.94
C PRO A 35 3.33 -2.26 -4.93
N VAL A 36 3.62 -2.51 -6.21
CA VAL A 36 3.26 -1.56 -7.27
C VAL A 36 2.05 -2.04 -8.06
N THR A 37 1.04 -1.18 -8.13
CA THR A 37 -0.17 -1.44 -8.90
C THR A 37 0.15 -1.49 -10.39
N LEU A 38 -0.01 -2.68 -10.99
CA LEU A 38 0.09 -2.91 -12.44
C LEU A 38 -1.26 -2.71 -13.14
N ALA A 39 -2.35 -3.02 -12.44
CA ALA A 39 -3.71 -2.74 -12.88
C ALA A 39 -4.57 -2.32 -11.68
N ASP A 40 -5.35 -1.25 -11.85
CA ASP A 40 -6.34 -0.78 -10.87
C ASP A 40 -7.71 -0.79 -11.54
N LEU A 41 -8.52 -1.79 -11.21
CA LEU A 41 -9.86 -1.99 -11.72
C LEU A 41 -10.84 -1.97 -10.53
N PRO A 42 -12.12 -1.58 -10.73
CA PRO A 42 -13.07 -1.40 -9.64
C PRO A 42 -13.26 -2.63 -8.74
N ASP A 43 -13.01 -3.81 -9.31
CA ASP A 43 -13.23 -5.11 -8.72
C ASP A 43 -11.94 -5.89 -8.45
N MET A 44 -10.79 -5.38 -8.90
CA MET A 44 -9.51 -6.03 -8.70
C MET A 44 -8.34 -5.08 -8.88
N ARG A 45 -7.41 -5.10 -7.93
CA ARG A 45 -6.07 -4.53 -8.05
C ARG A 45 -5.04 -5.63 -8.25
N ALA A 46 -4.21 -5.48 -9.28
CA ALA A 46 -3.07 -6.35 -9.50
C ALA A 46 -1.79 -5.63 -9.04
N GLU A 47 -1.09 -6.22 -8.09
CA GLU A 47 0.00 -5.63 -7.31
C GLU A 47 1.30 -6.43 -7.54
N LEU A 48 2.33 -5.79 -8.08
CA LEU A 48 3.68 -6.35 -8.24
C LEU A 48 4.45 -6.27 -6.93
N GLN A 49 4.97 -7.40 -6.48
CA GLN A 49 5.92 -7.46 -5.38
C GLN A 49 7.33 -7.18 -5.91
N LEU A 50 7.95 -6.10 -5.47
CA LEU A 50 9.22 -5.64 -6.06
C LEU A 50 10.42 -6.53 -5.73
N LEU A 51 10.35 -7.25 -4.60
CA LEU A 51 11.47 -8.08 -4.11
C LEU A 51 11.63 -9.36 -4.93
N ASP A 52 10.53 -10.02 -5.27
CA ASP A 52 10.55 -11.32 -5.95
C ASP A 52 9.94 -11.29 -7.36
N GLY A 53 9.34 -10.16 -7.76
CA GLY A 53 8.68 -10.00 -9.05
C GLY A 53 7.40 -10.83 -9.19
N SER A 54 6.81 -11.29 -8.08
CA SER A 54 5.51 -11.97 -8.07
C SER A 54 4.35 -10.98 -8.15
N ILE A 55 3.15 -11.48 -8.43
CA ILE A 55 1.92 -10.67 -8.43
C ILE A 55 0.96 -11.13 -7.35
N SER A 56 0.23 -10.18 -6.79
CA SER A 56 -0.91 -10.42 -5.92
C SER A 56 -2.16 -9.72 -6.44
N LEU A 57 -3.31 -10.37 -6.32
CA LEU A 57 -4.61 -9.81 -6.65
C LEU A 57 -5.31 -9.41 -5.35
N ARG A 58 -5.77 -8.16 -5.29
CA ARG A 58 -6.46 -7.58 -4.15
C ARG A 58 -7.88 -7.19 -4.54
N ASP A 59 -8.87 -7.58 -3.73
CA ASP A 59 -10.19 -6.97 -3.77
C ASP A 59 -10.08 -5.54 -3.21
N PRO A 60 -10.31 -4.48 -4.00
CA PRO A 60 -10.10 -3.11 -3.56
C PRO A 60 -11.05 -2.66 -2.44
N GLN A 61 -12.19 -3.34 -2.26
CA GLN A 61 -13.21 -2.97 -1.28
C GLN A 61 -13.01 -3.70 0.05
N THR A 62 -12.71 -5.00 0.01
CA THR A 62 -12.51 -5.79 1.24
C THR A 62 -11.04 -5.88 1.67
N GLY A 63 -10.11 -5.56 0.77
CA GLY A 63 -8.68 -5.68 1.00
C GLY A 63 -8.16 -7.12 0.92
N VAL A 64 -9.05 -8.12 0.71
CA VAL A 64 -8.68 -9.53 0.58
C VAL A 64 -7.65 -9.70 -0.52
N LEU A 65 -6.52 -10.31 -0.17
CA LEU A 65 -5.37 -10.48 -1.05
C LEU A 65 -5.15 -11.97 -1.34
N GLN A 66 -4.87 -12.30 -2.61
CA GLN A 66 -4.44 -13.61 -3.06
C GLN A 66 -3.16 -13.46 -3.88
N SER A 67 -2.10 -14.15 -3.48
CA SER A 67 -0.78 -14.04 -4.10
C SER A 67 -0.51 -15.19 -5.06
N ASP A 68 0.48 -15.01 -5.93
CA ASP A 68 1.09 -16.13 -6.63
C ASP A 68 1.43 -17.29 -5.67
N GLY A 69 1.13 -18.52 -6.09
CA GLY A 69 1.33 -19.73 -5.30
C GLY A 69 0.15 -20.12 -4.40
N SER A 70 -0.81 -19.23 -4.13
CA SER A 70 -2.03 -19.60 -3.38
C SER A 70 -3.09 -20.29 -4.26
N TRP A 71 -2.92 -20.24 -5.58
CA TRP A 71 -3.86 -20.82 -6.54
C TRP A 71 -3.55 -22.29 -6.82
N ALA A 72 -4.58 -23.09 -7.03
CA ALA A 72 -4.41 -24.49 -7.42
C ALA A 72 -3.73 -24.60 -8.79
N ALA A 73 -2.55 -25.21 -8.81
CA ALA A 73 -1.68 -25.32 -9.98
C ALA A 73 -2.40 -25.91 -11.22
N GLY A 74 -2.20 -25.27 -12.38
CA GLY A 74 -2.73 -25.71 -13.67
C GLY A 74 -4.25 -25.62 -13.82
N THR A 75 -4.95 -25.01 -12.85
CA THR A 75 -6.43 -24.96 -12.84
C THR A 75 -6.98 -23.57 -13.10
N VAL A 76 -8.30 -23.51 -13.29
CA VAL A 76 -9.08 -22.26 -13.26
C VAL A 76 -9.90 -22.26 -11.98
N THR A 77 -9.70 -21.24 -11.15
CA THR A 77 -10.40 -21.05 -9.88
C THR A 77 -11.33 -19.84 -9.99
N ALA A 78 -12.56 -19.97 -9.53
CA ALA A 78 -13.44 -18.82 -9.34
C ALA A 78 -13.04 -18.09 -8.05
N TRP A 79 -12.81 -16.80 -8.14
CA TRP A 79 -12.50 -15.94 -7.01
C TRP A 79 -13.62 -14.91 -6.86
N ALA A 80 -14.40 -15.06 -5.80
CA ALA A 80 -15.48 -14.14 -5.47
C ALA A 80 -14.88 -12.82 -4.95
N THR A 81 -15.19 -11.73 -5.62
CA THR A 81 -14.85 -10.37 -5.18
C THR A 81 -16.12 -9.55 -5.02
N THR A 82 -16.01 -8.39 -4.39
CA THR A 82 -17.15 -7.49 -4.22
C THR A 82 -17.70 -6.95 -5.56
N GLY A 83 -16.89 -6.97 -6.63
CA GLY A 83 -17.33 -6.63 -7.99
C GLY A 83 -17.86 -7.80 -8.82
N GLY A 84 -17.93 -8.99 -8.24
CA GLY A 84 -18.38 -10.23 -8.89
C GLY A 84 -17.29 -11.30 -8.98
N ASP A 85 -17.68 -12.47 -9.50
CA ASP A 85 -16.77 -13.60 -9.64
C ASP A 85 -15.78 -13.38 -10.79
N LEU A 86 -14.50 -13.52 -10.47
CA LEU A 86 -13.39 -13.52 -11.42
C LEU A 86 -12.92 -14.95 -11.65
N LEU A 87 -12.64 -15.32 -12.90
CA LEU A 87 -12.01 -16.60 -13.21
C LEU A 87 -10.50 -16.42 -13.31
N VAL A 88 -9.77 -16.98 -12.36
CA VAL A 88 -8.31 -16.93 -12.29
C VAL A 88 -7.73 -18.25 -12.79
N ARG A 89 -6.97 -18.21 -13.89
CA ARG A 89 -6.19 -19.34 -14.38
C ARG A 89 -4.78 -19.26 -13.81
N ALA A 90 -4.36 -20.32 -13.14
CA ALA A 90 -3.00 -20.48 -12.64
C ALA A 90 -2.14 -21.32 -13.59
N ASP A 91 -0.82 -21.07 -13.57
CA ASP A 91 0.17 -21.97 -14.17
C ASP A 91 0.45 -23.20 -13.29
N ASP A 92 1.33 -24.08 -13.74
CA ASP A 92 1.68 -25.33 -13.02
C ASP A 92 2.41 -25.08 -11.69
N ALA A 93 2.81 -23.85 -11.40
CA ALA A 93 3.39 -23.43 -10.13
C ALA A 93 2.38 -22.68 -9.23
N GLY A 94 1.09 -22.66 -9.60
CA GLY A 94 0.06 -21.96 -8.84
C GLY A 94 0.11 -20.44 -8.96
N ARG A 95 0.80 -19.90 -9.98
CA ARG A 95 0.94 -18.45 -10.21
C ARG A 95 -0.10 -17.94 -11.18
N VAL A 96 -0.55 -16.71 -11.02
CA VAL A 96 -1.55 -16.09 -11.89
C VAL A 96 -1.01 -16.01 -13.33
N GLN A 97 -1.73 -16.63 -14.27
CA GLN A 97 -1.46 -16.59 -15.70
C GLN A 97 -2.51 -15.74 -16.45
N ARG A 98 -3.78 -15.81 -16.03
CA ARG A 98 -4.87 -15.04 -16.64
C ARG A 98 -6.00 -14.79 -15.65
N VAL A 99 -6.58 -13.60 -15.70
CA VAL A 99 -7.84 -13.27 -15.02
C VAL A 99 -8.90 -12.97 -16.08
N THR A 100 -10.11 -13.52 -15.93
CA THR A 100 -11.24 -13.29 -16.84
C THR A 100 -12.44 -12.81 -16.06
N TRP A 101 -13.01 -11.69 -16.51
CA TRP A 101 -14.22 -11.10 -15.95
C TRP A 101 -15.47 -11.76 -16.54
N SER A 102 -16.60 -11.67 -15.85
CA SER A 102 -17.92 -12.07 -16.35
C SER A 102 -18.29 -11.42 -17.69
N SER A 103 -17.82 -10.19 -17.91
CA SER A 103 -17.96 -9.46 -19.19
C SER A 103 -17.17 -10.07 -20.37
N GLY A 104 -16.31 -11.07 -20.12
CA GLY A 104 -15.40 -11.65 -21.11
C GLY A 104 -14.09 -10.87 -21.32
N ARG A 105 -13.93 -9.70 -20.68
CA ARG A 105 -12.65 -8.98 -20.57
C ARG A 105 -11.60 -9.86 -19.90
N ARG A 106 -10.31 -9.64 -20.23
CA ARG A 106 -9.21 -10.49 -19.77
C ARG A 106 -7.99 -9.68 -19.40
N MET A 107 -7.23 -10.20 -18.43
CA MET A 107 -5.89 -9.77 -18.08
C MET A 107 -4.96 -10.98 -18.22
N ARG A 108 -3.77 -10.79 -18.76
CA ARG A 108 -2.72 -11.83 -18.88
C ARG A 108 -1.45 -11.37 -18.22
N VAL A 109 -0.72 -12.32 -17.66
CA VAL A 109 0.57 -12.10 -17.02
C VAL A 109 1.62 -12.93 -17.76
N GLU A 110 2.65 -12.26 -18.26
CA GLU A 110 3.83 -12.88 -18.86
C GLU A 110 5.01 -12.81 -17.88
N ARG A 111 5.90 -13.79 -17.94
CA ARG A 111 6.99 -13.98 -16.98
C ARG A 111 8.28 -14.39 -17.66
N ASP A 112 9.41 -14.10 -17.00
CA ASP A 112 10.72 -14.61 -17.39
C ASP A 112 10.96 -16.06 -16.93
N SER A 113 12.12 -16.62 -17.27
CA SER A 113 12.51 -17.99 -16.89
C SER A 113 12.72 -18.17 -15.37
N LYS A 114 12.80 -17.08 -14.60
CA LYS A 114 12.88 -17.09 -13.14
C LYS A 114 11.48 -16.98 -12.50
N GLY A 115 10.42 -16.86 -13.30
CA GLY A 115 9.03 -16.73 -12.84
C GLY A 115 8.61 -15.31 -12.48
N ARG A 116 9.45 -14.30 -12.75
CA ARG A 116 9.18 -12.89 -12.45
C ARG A 116 8.32 -12.28 -13.54
N VAL A 117 7.36 -11.43 -13.18
CA VAL A 117 6.46 -10.76 -14.13
C VAL A 117 7.24 -9.85 -15.07
N THR A 118 7.10 -10.03 -16.38
CA THR A 118 7.72 -9.16 -17.39
C THR A 118 6.70 -8.31 -18.14
N GLU A 119 5.44 -8.75 -18.19
CA GLU A 119 4.38 -8.00 -18.86
C GLU A 119 3.02 -8.31 -18.24
N VAL A 120 2.20 -7.29 -18.03
CA VAL A 120 0.78 -7.42 -17.71
C VAL A 120 -0.03 -6.76 -18.81
N LEU A 121 -0.85 -7.56 -19.48
CA LEU A 121 -1.78 -7.13 -20.52
C LEU A 121 -3.16 -7.06 -19.90
N GLY A 122 -3.67 -5.85 -19.66
CA GLY A 122 -5.01 -5.64 -19.14
C GLY A 122 -6.09 -5.67 -20.24
N PRO A 123 -7.36 -5.45 -19.87
CA PRO A 123 -8.42 -5.31 -20.86
C PRO A 123 -8.19 -4.08 -21.79
N GLY A 124 -8.50 -4.23 -23.07
CA GLY A 124 -8.31 -3.16 -24.07
C GLY A 124 -6.85 -3.05 -24.51
N SER A 125 -6.32 -1.82 -24.55
CA SER A 125 -4.92 -1.53 -24.88
C SER A 125 -4.01 -1.37 -23.65
N SER A 126 -4.52 -1.64 -22.45
CA SER A 126 -3.76 -1.50 -21.21
C SER A 126 -2.63 -2.52 -21.15
N ARG A 127 -1.41 -2.03 -20.90
CA ARG A 127 -0.17 -2.81 -20.90
C ARG A 127 0.82 -2.21 -19.92
N ARG A 128 1.46 -3.06 -19.13
CA ARG A 128 2.61 -2.72 -18.28
C ARG A 128 3.76 -3.66 -18.62
N ARG A 129 4.94 -3.12 -18.91
CA ARG A 129 6.18 -3.88 -19.09
C ARG A 129 7.04 -3.72 -17.85
N VAL A 130 7.66 -4.79 -17.40
CA VAL A 130 8.56 -4.82 -16.25
C VAL A 130 9.93 -5.33 -16.69
N SER A 131 11.00 -4.61 -16.34
CA SER A 131 12.38 -5.07 -16.53
C SER A 131 13.17 -5.02 -15.23
N TYR A 132 14.27 -5.79 -15.19
CA TYR A 132 14.98 -6.13 -13.95
C TYR A 132 16.51 -5.90 -14.01
N ASP A 133 16.99 -5.01 -14.89
CA ASP A 133 18.43 -4.89 -15.19
C ASP A 133 19.26 -4.31 -14.03
N ALA A 134 18.80 -3.20 -13.43
CA ALA A 134 19.48 -2.49 -12.35
C ALA A 134 18.53 -2.17 -11.17
N GLY A 135 17.61 -3.10 -10.91
CA GLY A 135 16.40 -2.87 -10.13
C GLY A 135 15.15 -3.08 -10.99
N VAL A 136 14.00 -2.65 -10.50
CA VAL A 136 12.73 -2.80 -11.21
C VAL A 136 12.46 -1.53 -12.02
N ARG A 137 12.10 -1.69 -13.29
CA ARG A 137 11.54 -0.61 -14.11
C ARG A 137 10.18 -1.05 -14.61
N VAL A 138 9.17 -0.19 -14.46
CA VAL A 138 7.83 -0.43 -15.00
C VAL A 138 7.46 0.66 -15.97
N GLU A 139 7.06 0.25 -17.17
CA GLU A 139 6.67 1.12 -18.27
C GLU A 139 5.22 0.84 -18.67
N ASP A 140 4.48 1.90 -19.02
CA ASP A 140 3.08 1.84 -19.39
C ASP A 140 2.82 1.82 -20.90
N THR A 141 1.56 1.70 -21.30
CA THR A 141 1.18 1.70 -22.72
C THR A 141 1.65 2.95 -23.47
N LEU A 142 1.76 4.09 -22.79
CA LEU A 142 2.16 5.37 -23.37
C LEU A 142 3.68 5.59 -23.35
N GLY A 143 4.46 4.62 -22.84
CA GLY A 143 5.91 4.73 -22.67
C GLY A 143 6.33 5.53 -21.43
N THR A 144 5.38 5.93 -20.58
CA THR A 144 5.72 6.53 -19.28
C THR A 144 6.24 5.42 -18.38
N ALA A 145 7.39 5.66 -17.75
CA ALA A 145 8.02 4.66 -16.92
C ALA A 145 8.51 5.25 -15.60
N TRP A 146 8.58 4.40 -14.58
CA TRP A 146 9.26 4.68 -13.33
C TRP A 146 10.20 3.51 -13.01
N SER A 147 11.15 3.72 -12.11
CA SER A 147 12.08 2.70 -11.65
C SER A 147 12.27 2.73 -10.15
N ALA A 148 12.50 1.57 -9.55
CA ALA A 148 12.90 1.43 -8.16
C ALA A 148 14.13 0.52 -8.06
N PHE A 149 15.13 0.91 -7.28
CA PHE A 149 16.31 0.10 -7.01
C PHE A 149 16.80 0.32 -5.59
N LEU A 150 17.56 -0.65 -5.10
CA LEU A 150 18.18 -0.60 -3.79
C LEU A 150 19.65 -0.17 -3.95
N GLU A 151 19.99 0.95 -3.34
CA GLU A 151 21.34 1.50 -3.20
C GLU A 151 21.90 1.10 -1.83
N ASP A 152 23.13 0.61 -1.80
CA ASP A 152 23.86 0.20 -0.59
C ASP A 152 23.06 -0.74 0.36
N ASP A 153 22.23 -1.61 -0.21
CA ASP A 153 21.34 -2.58 0.47
C ASP A 153 20.34 -1.97 1.48
N ARG A 154 20.20 -0.64 1.55
CA ARG A 154 19.38 0.03 2.58
C ARG A 154 18.61 1.23 2.09
N VAL A 155 19.02 1.82 0.97
CA VAL A 155 18.40 3.03 0.43
C VAL A 155 17.62 2.66 -0.81
N TRP A 156 16.29 2.65 -0.69
CA TRP A 156 15.45 2.56 -1.87
C TRP A 156 15.42 3.88 -2.61
N VAL A 157 15.66 3.84 -3.92
CA VAL A 157 15.54 4.99 -4.80
C VAL A 157 14.41 4.72 -5.78
N VAL A 158 13.36 5.52 -5.72
CA VAL A 158 12.25 5.48 -6.66
C VAL A 158 12.32 6.71 -7.55
N ARG A 159 12.36 6.52 -8.86
CA ARG A 159 12.45 7.57 -9.88
C ARG A 159 11.29 7.50 -10.84
N ASP A 160 10.67 8.64 -11.14
CA ASP A 160 9.59 8.72 -12.12
C ASP A 160 10.09 9.04 -13.54
N GLY A 161 9.16 9.09 -14.50
CA GLY A 161 9.47 9.35 -15.91
C GLY A 161 9.97 10.77 -16.20
N ALA A 162 9.77 11.71 -15.27
CA ALA A 162 10.28 13.07 -15.34
C ALA A 162 11.69 13.19 -14.70
N GLY A 163 12.24 12.10 -14.16
CA GLY A 163 13.54 12.08 -13.48
C GLY A 163 13.48 12.56 -12.02
N ARG A 164 12.30 12.86 -11.48
CA ARG A 164 12.13 13.17 -10.06
C ARG A 164 12.33 11.89 -9.26
N GLN A 165 12.97 11.99 -8.10
CA GLN A 165 13.28 10.82 -7.29
C GLN A 165 12.93 11.03 -5.82
N VAL A 166 12.57 9.93 -5.16
CA VAL A 166 12.45 9.81 -3.71
C VAL A 166 13.49 8.80 -3.25
N ARG A 167 14.25 9.15 -2.21
CA ARG A 167 15.18 8.23 -1.54
C ARG A 167 14.58 7.84 -0.19
N THR A 168 14.62 6.57 0.18
CA THR A 168 14.07 6.07 1.44
C THR A 168 15.10 5.17 2.08
N GLU A 169 15.62 5.58 3.23
CA GLU A 169 16.58 4.82 4.01
C GLU A 169 15.85 3.93 5.02
N LEU A 170 16.26 2.66 5.08
CA LEU A 170 15.71 1.68 5.99
C LEU A 170 16.67 1.39 7.13
N HIS A 171 16.11 1.22 8.32
CA HIS A 171 16.86 0.79 9.49
C HIS A 171 17.39 -0.64 9.27
N PRO A 172 18.68 -0.91 9.49
CA PRO A 172 19.33 -2.13 9.04
C PRO A 172 18.83 -3.41 9.72
N GLU A 173 18.37 -3.32 10.96
CA GLU A 173 17.95 -4.50 11.74
C GLU A 173 16.44 -4.73 11.68
N THR A 174 15.66 -3.67 11.47
CA THR A 174 14.19 -3.73 11.57
C THR A 174 13.52 -3.60 10.20
N GLY A 175 14.22 -3.11 9.18
CA GLY A 175 13.67 -2.82 7.86
C GLY A 175 12.65 -1.66 7.86
N GLN A 176 12.46 -0.98 8.99
CA GLN A 176 11.54 0.16 9.10
C GLN A 176 12.13 1.40 8.44
N VAL A 177 11.28 2.29 7.95
CA VAL A 177 11.72 3.57 7.38
C VAL A 177 12.40 4.41 8.46
N GLN A 178 13.64 4.82 8.20
CA GLN A 178 14.43 5.70 9.07
C GLN A 178 14.41 7.15 8.57
N SER A 179 14.48 7.35 7.26
CA SER A 179 14.45 8.67 6.65
C SER A 179 13.92 8.60 5.22
N TRP A 180 13.44 9.72 4.70
CA TRP A 180 13.24 9.87 3.26
C TRP A 180 13.57 11.27 2.78
N GLU A 181 14.01 11.34 1.53
CA GLU A 181 14.30 12.58 0.81
C GLU A 181 13.30 12.72 -0.34
N ASP A 182 12.61 13.86 -0.40
CA ASP A 182 11.69 14.19 -1.48
C ASP A 182 12.41 14.68 -2.76
N PRO A 183 11.72 14.83 -3.90
CA PRO A 183 12.38 15.26 -5.15
C PRO A 183 12.98 16.68 -5.13
N ARG A 184 12.71 17.47 -4.08
CA ARG A 184 13.26 18.82 -3.89
C ARG A 184 14.51 18.79 -3.01
N GLY A 185 14.92 17.62 -2.52
CA GLY A 185 16.06 17.43 -1.62
C GLY A 185 15.72 17.65 -0.15
N PHE A 186 14.43 17.75 0.20
CA PHE A 186 14.03 17.91 1.59
C PHE A 186 13.94 16.56 2.29
N VAL A 187 14.59 16.47 3.45
CA VAL A 187 14.69 15.23 4.24
C VAL A 187 13.73 15.27 5.41
N SER A 188 13.05 14.14 5.62
CA SER A 188 12.32 13.84 6.85
C SER A 188 12.91 12.62 7.54
N THR A 189 12.89 12.59 8.86
CA THR A 189 13.40 11.48 9.68
C THR A 189 12.32 10.88 10.56
N VAL A 190 12.43 9.58 10.81
CA VAL A 190 11.53 8.82 11.68
C VAL A 190 12.30 8.39 12.92
N HIS A 191 11.73 8.64 14.10
CA HIS A 191 12.27 8.23 15.39
C HIS A 191 11.26 7.39 16.13
N VAL A 192 11.54 6.10 16.27
CA VAL A 192 10.67 5.15 16.98
C VAL A 192 11.19 4.94 18.40
N ARG A 193 10.29 5.03 19.40
CA ARG A 193 10.58 4.83 20.83
C ARG A 193 9.41 4.09 21.49
N GLY A 194 9.51 2.76 21.61
CA GLY A 194 8.41 1.96 22.12
C GLY A 194 7.21 2.00 21.18
N ASP A 195 6.06 2.43 21.67
CA ASP A 195 4.84 2.66 20.89
C ASP A 195 4.73 4.07 20.30
N LEU A 196 5.72 4.94 20.55
CA LEU A 196 5.80 6.29 20.05
C LEU A 196 6.63 6.37 18.76
N THR A 197 6.15 7.13 17.78
CA THR A 197 6.84 7.44 16.53
C THR A 197 6.78 8.95 16.30
N ASP A 198 7.95 9.59 16.26
CA ASP A 198 8.10 10.98 15.83
C ASP A 198 8.55 11.00 14.36
N VAL A 199 7.85 11.78 13.54
CA VAL A 199 8.22 12.11 12.18
C VAL A 199 8.66 13.57 12.17
N VAL A 200 9.93 13.81 11.93
CA VAL A 200 10.50 15.16 11.84
C VAL A 200 10.60 15.52 10.37
N GLY A 201 9.79 16.48 9.93
CA GLY A 201 9.82 16.97 8.56
C GLY A 201 10.85 18.07 8.33
N PRO A 202 10.92 18.55 7.08
CA PRO A 202 11.84 19.61 6.70
C PRO A 202 11.52 20.90 7.47
N GLY A 203 12.53 21.51 8.08
CA GLY A 203 12.35 22.70 8.93
C GLY A 203 12.01 22.40 10.40
N GLY A 204 12.03 21.13 10.82
CA GLY A 204 11.92 20.74 12.23
C GLY A 204 10.49 20.59 12.75
N ALA A 205 9.49 20.66 11.88
CA ALA A 205 8.12 20.33 12.21
C ALA A 205 8.03 18.85 12.65
N VAL A 206 7.37 18.56 13.77
CA VAL A 206 7.27 17.21 14.32
C VAL A 206 5.82 16.73 14.34
N TRP A 207 5.54 15.63 13.66
CA TRP A 207 4.31 14.86 13.83
C TRP A 207 4.60 13.70 14.77
N ARG A 208 3.68 13.43 15.68
CA ARG A 208 3.85 12.37 16.68
C ARG A 208 2.66 11.43 16.62
N VAL A 209 2.95 10.15 16.49
CA VAL A 209 1.97 9.07 16.53
C VAL A 209 2.33 8.17 17.68
N GLY A 210 1.36 7.80 18.52
CA GLY A 210 1.63 6.91 19.66
C GLY A 210 0.46 6.00 20.00
N GLY A 211 0.78 4.91 20.68
CA GLY A 211 -0.20 3.99 21.25
C GLY A 211 -0.85 4.53 22.53
N LEU A 212 -2.07 4.06 22.79
CA LEU A 212 -2.78 4.15 24.06
C LEU A 212 -3.30 2.74 24.40
N LEU A 213 -3.67 2.49 25.67
CA LEU A 213 -4.08 1.16 26.15
C LEU A 213 -5.12 0.49 25.23
N ASN A 214 -6.09 1.26 24.73
CA ASN A 214 -7.15 0.80 23.83
C ASN A 214 -7.23 1.65 22.56
N GLY A 215 -6.10 2.07 21.98
CA GLY A 215 -6.13 2.88 20.76
C GLY A 215 -4.83 3.64 20.50
N GLY A 216 -4.94 4.89 20.08
CA GLY A 216 -3.77 5.70 19.76
C GLY A 216 -4.07 7.18 19.58
N PHE A 217 -3.04 7.91 19.18
CA PHE A 217 -3.15 9.33 18.90
C PHE A 217 -2.25 9.76 17.76
N LEU A 218 -2.62 10.89 17.15
CA LEU A 218 -1.81 11.68 16.24
C LEU A 218 -1.76 13.11 16.77
N GLU A 219 -0.57 13.67 16.86
CA GLU A 219 -0.32 15.06 17.23
C GLU A 219 0.47 15.74 16.10
N THR A 220 0.01 16.91 15.69
CA THR A 220 0.67 17.73 14.64
C THR A 220 1.64 18.74 15.25
N PRO A 221 2.51 19.36 14.42
CA PRO A 221 3.52 20.31 14.90
C PRO A 221 2.96 21.55 15.63
N ASP A 222 1.71 21.92 15.36
CA ASP A 222 0.97 23.01 16.00
C ASP A 222 0.23 22.57 17.28
N GLY A 223 0.41 21.31 17.71
CA GLY A 223 -0.17 20.77 18.94
C GLY A 223 -1.61 20.28 18.82
N LEU A 224 -2.19 20.30 17.62
CA LEU A 224 -3.51 19.70 17.40
C LEU A 224 -3.39 18.18 17.56
N ARG A 225 -4.33 17.60 18.32
CA ARG A 225 -4.28 16.18 18.69
C ARG A 225 -5.58 15.47 18.39
N TRP A 226 -5.47 14.40 17.62
CA TRP A 226 -6.51 13.41 17.42
C TRP A 226 -6.23 12.22 18.32
N THR A 227 -7.28 11.65 18.91
CA THR A 227 -7.18 10.39 19.64
C THR A 227 -8.25 9.44 19.14
N TRP A 228 -7.97 8.16 19.12
CA TRP A 228 -8.96 7.16 18.80
C TRP A 228 -8.90 6.01 19.80
N GLU A 229 -10.04 5.38 19.99
CA GLU A 229 -10.17 4.14 20.74
C GLU A 229 -10.59 3.03 19.78
N THR A 230 -10.09 1.83 20.02
CA THR A 230 -10.36 0.63 19.23
C THR A 230 -11.03 -0.45 20.07
N THR A 231 -11.85 -1.27 19.44
CA THR A 231 -12.31 -2.54 20.00
C THR A 231 -11.11 -3.52 20.15
N PRO A 232 -11.27 -4.63 20.90
CA PRO A 232 -10.25 -5.69 20.94
C PRO A 232 -9.89 -6.27 19.56
N GLU A 233 -10.82 -6.19 18.60
CA GLU A 233 -10.66 -6.61 17.21
C GLU A 233 -9.94 -5.56 16.34
N GLY A 234 -9.57 -4.41 16.92
CA GLY A 234 -8.83 -3.34 16.26
C GLY A 234 -9.69 -2.36 15.45
N GLN A 235 -11.01 -2.41 15.59
CA GLN A 235 -11.93 -1.52 14.89
C GLN A 235 -12.05 -0.18 15.64
N ILE A 236 -11.99 0.96 14.95
CA ILE A 236 -12.14 2.27 15.61
C ILE A 236 -13.58 2.43 16.08
N GLN A 237 -13.77 2.56 17.40
CA GLN A 237 -15.09 2.77 18.02
C GLN A 237 -15.33 4.23 18.41
N LEU A 238 -14.26 5.00 18.61
CA LEU A 238 -14.33 6.41 18.95
C LEU A 238 -13.15 7.15 18.32
N LEU A 239 -13.41 8.29 17.72
CA LEU A 239 -12.43 9.26 17.26
C LEU A 239 -12.75 10.60 17.92
N ARG A 240 -11.76 11.23 18.54
CA ARG A 240 -11.83 12.59 19.05
C ARG A 240 -10.90 13.47 18.23
N ASP A 241 -11.40 14.61 17.80
CA ASP A 241 -10.61 15.61 17.11
C ASP A 241 -10.01 16.66 18.09
N PRO A 242 -9.15 17.56 17.61
CA PRO A 242 -8.48 18.56 18.45
C PRO A 242 -9.43 19.60 19.08
N VAL A 243 -10.62 19.79 18.52
CA VAL A 243 -11.62 20.75 19.01
C VAL A 243 -12.65 20.09 19.93
N GLY A 244 -12.51 18.79 20.18
CA GLY A 244 -13.35 18.01 21.09
C GLY A 244 -14.56 17.36 20.44
N LEU A 245 -14.70 17.41 19.11
CA LEU A 245 -15.75 16.69 18.41
C LEU A 245 -15.48 15.20 18.48
N GLU A 246 -16.54 14.42 18.71
CA GLU A 246 -16.47 12.97 18.78
C GLU A 246 -17.22 12.34 17.61
N ALA A 247 -16.62 11.32 17.02
CA ALA A 247 -17.28 10.41 16.09
C ALA A 247 -17.21 8.99 16.67
N ARG A 248 -18.37 8.30 16.70
CA ARG A 248 -18.53 6.97 17.29
C ARG A 248 -19.03 5.99 16.27
N TRP A 249 -18.53 4.77 16.37
CA TRP A 249 -18.95 3.65 15.54
C TRP A 249 -19.21 2.42 16.39
N GLU A 250 -20.26 1.68 16.03
CA GLU A 250 -20.53 0.37 16.59
C GLU A 250 -20.48 -0.67 15.48
N TYR A 251 -19.99 -1.86 15.83
CA TYR A 251 -19.85 -2.98 14.92
C TYR A 251 -20.58 -4.20 15.49
N ASP A 252 -21.16 -5.01 14.61
CA ASP A 252 -21.69 -6.31 15.00
C ASP A 252 -20.57 -7.36 15.13
N ALA A 253 -20.93 -8.57 15.58
CA ALA A 253 -19.99 -9.67 15.75
C ALA A 253 -19.32 -10.15 14.44
N ALA A 254 -19.83 -9.73 13.28
CA ALA A 254 -19.21 -10.00 11.98
C ALA A 254 -18.28 -8.85 11.53
N GLY A 255 -18.04 -7.86 12.39
CA GLY A 255 -17.22 -6.69 12.12
C GLY A 255 -17.89 -5.66 11.20
N ARG A 256 -19.20 -5.77 10.95
CA ARG A 256 -19.93 -4.83 10.08
C ARG A 256 -20.38 -3.64 10.91
N MET A 257 -20.18 -2.44 10.38
CA MET A 257 -20.64 -1.20 11.02
C MET A 257 -22.17 -1.18 11.07
N VAL A 258 -22.72 -1.02 12.27
CA VAL A 258 -24.17 -0.94 12.52
C VAL A 258 -24.63 0.45 12.96
N MET A 259 -23.70 1.29 13.45
CA MET A 259 -23.98 2.67 13.81
C MET A 259 -22.79 3.56 13.46
N ALA A 260 -23.10 4.79 13.06
CA ALA A 260 -22.16 5.89 12.95
C ALA A 260 -22.83 7.15 13.51
N GLU A 261 -22.25 7.76 14.54
CA GLU A 261 -22.74 8.98 15.16
C GLU A 261 -21.62 10.02 15.20
N GLN A 262 -21.97 11.28 14.99
CA GLN A 262 -21.07 12.42 15.17
C GLN A 262 -21.71 13.38 16.18
N ALA A 263 -21.06 13.55 17.33
CA ALA A 263 -21.48 14.50 18.35
C ALA A 263 -20.88 15.88 18.04
N GLY A 264 -21.75 16.89 17.95
CA GLY A 264 -21.44 18.30 17.68
C GLY A 264 -21.40 19.16 18.93
#